data_AF-A0ABD5Q8A7-F1
#
_entry.id   AF-A0ABD5Q8A7-F1
#
_cell.length_a   1.000
_cell.length_b   1.000
_cell.length_c   1.000
_cell.angle_alpha   90.00
_cell.angle_beta   90.00
_cell.angle_gamma   90.00
#
_symmetry.space_group_name_H-M   'P 1'
#
loop_
_entity.id
_entity.type
_entity.pdbx_description
1 polymer ?
#
loop_
_entity_poly.entity_id
_entity_poly.type
_entity_poly.pdbx_seq_one_letter_code
_entity_poly.pdbx_strand_id
1 'polypeptide(L)'
;MAVDHYENVYDDSLEASISTEFGADVLLLISKASSFSPVIKQRLLGAAQRCTDNRRLFLETLENEFSTLTDAQSTVRGIRDTIIEIDDDELQDLSATQLTRRFERLQSLTDECEEWLQRRQDQLHIRQSERPSDERGCPGLCLYLYETLGIGHPVLATFTKVIEIIHRYEQQLLRILA
;
A
#
# COMPACT_ATOMS: atom_id res chain seq x y z
N MET A 1 27.45 -23.46 20.51
CA MET A 1 28.01 -22.08 20.53
C MET A 1 27.60 -21.49 21.86
N ALA A 2 28.53 -21.31 22.81
CA ALA A 2 28.20 -20.66 24.09
C ALA A 2 28.34 -19.15 23.89
N VAL A 3 27.21 -18.48 23.69
CA VAL A 3 27.12 -17.01 23.59
C VAL A 3 26.27 -16.53 24.75
N ASP A 4 26.75 -16.79 25.97
CA ASP A 4 25.98 -16.65 27.23
C ASP A 4 25.51 -15.21 27.52
N HIS A 5 25.99 -14.24 26.74
CA HIS A 5 25.61 -12.83 26.82
C HIS A 5 24.66 -12.39 25.70
N TYR A 6 24.31 -13.28 24.75
CA TYR A 6 23.47 -12.91 23.60
C TYR A 6 22.08 -12.44 24.05
N GLU A 7 21.43 -13.24 24.89
CA GLU A 7 20.10 -12.91 25.43
C GLU A 7 20.12 -11.61 26.22
N ASN A 8 21.16 -11.37 27.02
CA ASN A 8 21.31 -10.13 27.79
C ASN A 8 21.50 -8.88 26.91
N VAL A 9 22.02 -9.04 25.68
CA VAL A 9 22.30 -7.92 24.77
C VAL A 9 21.15 -7.67 23.79
N TYR A 10 20.51 -8.75 23.32
CA TYR A 10 19.54 -8.68 22.23
C TYR A 10 18.09 -8.96 22.66
N ASP A 11 17.85 -9.28 23.94
CA ASP A 11 16.54 -9.63 24.50
C ASP A 11 15.85 -10.79 23.74
N ASP A 12 16.67 -11.61 23.06
CA ASP A 12 16.25 -12.76 22.26
C ASP A 12 17.34 -13.83 22.28
N SER A 13 16.96 -15.10 22.07
CA SER A 13 17.94 -16.19 21.98
C SER A 13 18.59 -16.24 20.59
N LEU A 14 19.84 -16.70 20.52
CA LEU A 14 20.54 -16.84 19.25
C LEU A 14 19.78 -17.75 18.27
N GLU A 15 19.12 -18.77 18.80
CA GLU A 15 18.37 -19.75 18.01
C GLU A 15 17.10 -19.14 17.43
N ALA A 16 16.37 -18.37 18.24
CA ALA A 16 15.19 -17.62 17.80
C ALA A 16 15.55 -16.58 16.75
N SER A 17 16.62 -15.82 16.96
CA SER A 17 17.13 -14.86 15.99
C SER A 17 17.56 -15.52 14.68
N ILE A 18 18.30 -16.64 14.71
CA ILE A 18 18.68 -17.37 13.47
C ILE A 18 17.46 -17.91 12.75
N SER A 19 16.50 -18.51 13.47
CA SER A 19 15.29 -19.06 12.86
C SER A 19 14.43 -17.99 12.21
N THR A 20 14.27 -16.85 12.89
CA THR A 20 13.48 -15.72 12.40
C THR A 20 14.14 -15.07 11.19
N GLU A 21 15.47 -14.91 11.25
CA GLU A 21 16.23 -14.19 10.25
C GLU A 21 16.51 -15.03 9.00
N PHE A 22 16.97 -16.26 9.17
CA PHE A 22 17.50 -17.10 8.08
C PHE A 22 16.63 -18.33 7.78
N GLY A 23 15.60 -18.58 8.59
CA GLY A 23 14.72 -19.73 8.47
C GLY A 23 15.11 -20.90 9.37
N ALA A 24 14.11 -21.74 9.66
CA ALA A 24 14.26 -22.92 10.50
C ALA A 24 15.21 -23.97 9.90
N ASP A 25 15.37 -24.01 8.57
CA ASP A 25 16.29 -24.89 7.87
C ASP A 25 17.77 -24.55 8.17
N VAL A 26 18.10 -23.26 8.20
CA VAL A 26 19.44 -22.78 8.57
C VAL A 26 19.70 -23.01 10.06
N LEU A 27 18.73 -22.74 10.92
CA LEU A 27 18.83 -23.07 12.35
C LEU A 27 19.12 -24.56 12.56
N LEU A 28 18.36 -25.44 11.89
CA LEU A 28 18.51 -26.89 12.02
C LEU A 28 19.91 -27.34 11.55
N LEU A 29 20.40 -26.78 10.45
CA LEU A 29 21.72 -27.07 9.91
C LEU A 29 22.83 -26.68 10.90
N ILE A 30 22.73 -25.49 11.51
CA ILE A 30 23.71 -24.99 12.48
C ILE A 30 23.63 -25.80 13.79
N SER A 31 22.43 -26.09 14.27
CA SER A 31 22.19 -26.80 15.54
C SER A 31 22.71 -28.24 15.52
N LYS A 32 22.67 -28.90 14.36
CA LYS A 32 23.17 -30.28 14.18
C LYS A 32 24.66 -30.37 13.87
N ALA A 33 25.33 -29.24 13.66
CA ALA A 33 26.72 -29.22 13.24
C ALA A 33 27.67 -29.40 14.44
N SER A 34 28.55 -30.39 14.37
CA SER A 34 29.66 -30.54 15.32
C SER A 34 30.80 -29.54 15.08
N SER A 35 30.89 -28.99 13.86
CA SER A 35 31.85 -27.96 13.47
C SER A 35 31.29 -27.09 12.34
N PHE A 36 31.77 -25.84 12.25
CA PHE A 36 31.32 -24.88 11.23
C PHE A 36 32.02 -25.15 9.89
N SER A 37 31.47 -26.07 9.10
CA SER A 37 32.04 -26.48 7.82
C SER A 37 31.86 -25.42 6.72
N PRO A 38 32.66 -25.46 5.64
CA PRO A 38 32.47 -24.60 4.47
C PRO A 38 31.06 -24.67 3.87
N VAL A 39 30.41 -25.83 3.95
CA VAL A 39 29.02 -26.03 3.46
C VAL A 39 28.03 -25.22 4.29
N ILE A 40 28.18 -25.22 5.62
CA ILE A 40 27.32 -24.44 6.52
C ILE A 40 27.54 -22.95 6.27
N LYS A 41 28.79 -22.53 6.13
CA LYS A 41 29.14 -21.15 5.77
C LYS A 41 28.46 -20.72 4.47
N GLN A 42 28.55 -21.53 3.40
CA GLN A 42 27.92 -21.21 2.11
C GLN A 42 26.40 -21.11 2.22
N ARG A 43 25.76 -22.02 2.97
CA ARG A 43 24.30 -21.98 3.20
C ARG A 43 23.88 -20.72 3.96
N LEU A 44 24.59 -20.36 5.01
CA LEU A 44 24.33 -19.15 5.78
C LEU A 44 24.54 -17.89 4.94
N LEU A 45 25.63 -17.80 4.17
CA LEU A 45 25.88 -16.67 3.26
C LEU A 45 24.77 -16.55 2.20
N GLY A 46 24.33 -17.69 1.64
CA GLY A 46 23.20 -17.70 0.70
C GLY A 46 21.89 -17.24 1.34
N ALA A 47 21.62 -17.64 2.59
CA ALA A 47 20.45 -17.18 3.33
C ALA A 47 20.53 -15.67 3.61
N ALA A 48 21.66 -15.19 4.12
CA ALA A 48 21.89 -13.77 4.38
C ALA A 48 21.75 -12.90 3.12
N GLN A 49 22.23 -13.38 1.97
CA GLN A 49 22.04 -12.69 0.71
C GLN A 49 20.56 -12.61 0.33
N ARG A 50 19.80 -13.71 0.44
CA ARG A 50 18.35 -13.70 0.19
C ARG A 50 17.62 -12.74 1.13
N CYS A 51 17.94 -12.73 2.43
CA CYS A 51 17.31 -11.82 3.38
C CYS A 51 17.63 -10.35 3.06
N THR A 52 18.85 -10.06 2.62
CA THR A 52 19.25 -8.72 2.16
C THR A 52 18.45 -8.29 0.94
N ASP A 53 18.33 -9.17 -0.06
CA ASP A 53 17.60 -8.87 -1.29
C ASP A 53 16.09 -8.72 -1.03
N ASN A 54 15.51 -9.58 -0.19
CA ASN A 54 14.10 -9.48 0.24
C ASN A 54 13.83 -8.15 0.96
N ARG A 55 14.74 -7.70 1.84
CA ARG A 55 14.60 -6.39 2.50
C ARG A 55 14.71 -5.23 1.55
N ARG A 56 15.61 -5.30 0.56
CA ARG A 56 15.71 -4.26 -0.47
C ARG A 56 14.39 -4.13 -1.24
N LEU A 57 13.86 -5.25 -1.71
CA LEU A 57 12.56 -5.30 -2.40
C LEU A 57 11.42 -4.80 -1.50
N PHE A 58 11.44 -5.15 -0.21
CA PHE A 58 10.46 -4.68 0.75
C PHE A 58 10.51 -3.16 0.94
N LEU A 59 11.71 -2.58 1.08
CA LEU A 59 11.89 -1.12 1.17
C LEU A 59 11.40 -0.41 -0.09
N GLU A 60 11.77 -0.90 -1.28
CA GLU A 60 11.26 -0.37 -2.55
C GLU A 60 9.73 -0.44 -2.62
N THR A 61 9.13 -1.51 -2.09
CA THR A 61 7.68 -1.65 -2.04
C THR A 61 7.04 -0.63 -1.09
N LEU A 62 7.66 -0.36 0.07
CA LEU A 62 7.21 0.67 1.01
C LEU A 62 7.34 2.08 0.43
N GLU A 63 8.44 2.39 -0.25
CA GLU A 63 8.64 3.68 -0.92
C GLU A 63 7.60 3.91 -2.01
N ASN A 64 7.34 2.89 -2.84
CA ASN A 64 6.30 2.95 -3.86
C ASN A 64 4.89 3.13 -3.25
N GLU A 65 4.61 2.46 -2.14
CA GLU A 65 3.35 2.62 -1.41
C GLU A 65 3.20 4.03 -0.84
N PHE A 66 4.27 4.57 -0.26
CA PHE A 66 4.30 5.93 0.27
C PHE A 66 4.10 6.99 -0.83
N SER A 67 4.76 6.82 -1.98
CA SER A 67 4.55 7.69 -3.14
C SER A 67 3.09 7.64 -3.60
N THR A 68 2.52 6.44 -3.71
CA THR A 68 1.12 6.25 -4.11
C THR A 68 0.15 6.98 -3.16
N LEU A 69 0.39 6.89 -1.86
CA LEU A 69 -0.43 7.61 -0.87
C LEU A 69 -0.28 9.13 -0.98
N THR A 70 0.94 9.62 -1.24
CA THR A 70 1.23 11.04 -1.39
C THR A 70 0.52 11.61 -2.63
N ASP A 71 0.62 10.90 -3.74
CA ASP A 71 -0.03 11.27 -5.01
C ASP A 71 -1.56 11.23 -4.87
N ALA A 72 -2.10 10.16 -4.28
CA ALA A 72 -3.55 10.05 -4.02
C ALA A 72 -4.05 11.19 -3.11
N GLN A 73 -3.31 11.54 -2.05
CA GLN A 73 -3.64 12.66 -1.18
C GLN A 73 -3.65 13.99 -1.94
N SER A 74 -2.66 14.20 -2.82
CA SER A 74 -2.57 15.40 -3.66
C SER A 74 -3.76 15.53 -4.60
N THR A 75 -4.12 14.44 -5.31
CA THR A 75 -5.31 14.41 -6.17
C THR A 75 -6.58 14.67 -5.40
N VAL A 76 -6.82 13.99 -4.27
CA VAL A 76 -8.03 14.19 -3.45
C VAL A 76 -8.13 15.64 -2.96
N ARG A 77 -7.00 16.28 -2.64
CA ARG A 77 -6.98 17.71 -2.29
C ARG A 77 -7.39 18.58 -3.47
N GLY A 78 -6.84 18.34 -4.67
CA GLY A 78 -7.20 19.09 -5.87
C GLY A 78 -8.68 18.94 -6.26
N ILE A 79 -9.22 17.72 -6.13
CA ILE A 79 -10.66 17.45 -6.34
C ILE A 79 -11.49 18.24 -5.33
N ARG A 80 -11.14 18.17 -4.04
CA ARG A 80 -11.86 18.88 -2.98
C ARG A 80 -11.84 20.39 -3.22
N ASP A 81 -10.69 20.96 -3.56
CA ASP A 81 -10.55 22.39 -3.79
C ASP A 81 -11.38 22.82 -5.03
N THR A 82 -11.43 22.00 -6.09
CA THR A 82 -12.32 22.22 -7.25
C THR A 82 -13.80 22.16 -6.86
N ILE A 83 -14.20 21.23 -5.98
CA ILE A 83 -15.59 21.13 -5.51
C ILE A 83 -15.97 22.38 -4.71
N ILE A 84 -15.07 22.90 -3.86
CA ILE A 84 -15.30 24.14 -3.10
C ILE A 84 -15.50 25.32 -4.05
N GLU A 85 -14.65 25.46 -5.08
CA GLU A 85 -14.81 26.51 -6.10
C GLU A 85 -16.17 26.43 -6.83
N ILE A 86 -16.67 25.22 -7.06
CA ILE A 86 -17.98 24.99 -7.70
C ILE A 86 -19.14 25.37 -6.76
N ASP A 87 -18.98 25.16 -5.45
CA ASP A 87 -20.00 25.38 -4.41
C ASP A 87 -20.08 26.85 -3.95
N ASP A 88 -18.96 27.59 -3.99
CA ASP A 88 -18.88 29.00 -3.57
C ASP A 88 -19.71 29.95 -4.45
N ASP A 89 -20.01 29.56 -5.69
CA ASP A 89 -20.79 30.36 -6.62
C ASP A 89 -22.30 30.03 -6.54
N GLU A 90 -23.14 31.01 -6.20
CA GLU A 90 -24.60 30.85 -6.11
C GLU A 90 -25.21 30.27 -7.40
N LEU A 91 -25.79 29.08 -7.28
CA LEU A 91 -26.31 28.30 -8.42
C LEU A 91 -27.47 28.98 -9.16
N GLN A 92 -28.18 29.92 -8.53
CA GLN A 92 -29.35 30.58 -9.12
C GLN A 92 -29.01 31.71 -10.09
N ASP A 93 -27.80 32.27 -10.02
CA ASP A 93 -27.36 33.38 -10.87
C ASP A 93 -26.55 32.94 -12.10
N LEU A 94 -26.47 31.63 -12.34
CA LEU A 94 -25.64 31.07 -13.40
C LEU A 94 -26.39 30.90 -14.71
N SER A 95 -25.73 31.32 -15.79
CA SER A 95 -26.16 30.99 -17.14
C SER A 95 -26.06 29.49 -17.42
N ALA A 96 -26.86 29.01 -18.38
CA ALA A 96 -26.84 27.62 -18.82
C ALA A 96 -25.44 27.14 -19.23
N THR A 97 -24.63 28.00 -19.85
CA THR A 97 -23.25 27.65 -20.24
C THR A 97 -22.31 27.49 -19.05
N GLN A 98 -22.49 28.28 -17.98
CA GLN A 98 -21.74 28.10 -16.72
C GLN A 98 -22.11 26.78 -16.04
N LEU A 99 -23.40 26.43 -16.03
CA LEU A 99 -23.88 25.16 -15.49
C LEU A 99 -23.32 23.96 -16.27
N THR A 100 -23.35 24.00 -17.61
CA THR A 100 -22.74 22.96 -18.45
C THR A 100 -21.25 22.80 -18.15
N ARG A 101 -20.49 23.90 -18.07
CA ARG A 101 -19.05 23.85 -17.76
C ARG A 101 -18.78 23.21 -16.39
N ARG A 102 -19.60 23.50 -15.38
CA ARG A 102 -19.47 22.86 -14.06
C ARG A 102 -19.74 21.37 -14.12
N PHE A 103 -20.77 20.97 -14.86
CA PHE A 103 -21.07 19.56 -15.05
C PHE A 103 -19.92 18.82 -15.75
N GLU A 104 -19.39 19.36 -16.84
CA GLU A 104 -18.20 18.81 -17.53
C GLU A 104 -16.97 18.72 -16.60
N ARG A 105 -16.80 19.72 -15.72
CA ARG A 105 -15.73 19.71 -14.72
C ARG A 105 -15.91 18.58 -13.72
N LEU A 106 -17.12 18.37 -13.18
CA LEU A 106 -17.41 17.26 -12.27
C LEU A 106 -17.17 15.90 -12.94
N GLN A 107 -17.61 15.73 -14.20
CA GLN A 107 -17.33 14.51 -14.96
C GLN A 107 -15.83 14.24 -15.10
N SER A 108 -15.04 15.28 -15.40
CA SER A 108 -13.58 15.15 -15.49
C SER A 108 -12.96 14.70 -14.15
N LEU A 109 -13.51 15.13 -13.00
CA LEU A 109 -13.05 14.69 -11.69
C LEU A 109 -13.45 13.23 -11.40
N THR A 110 -14.63 12.81 -11.87
CA THR A 110 -15.07 11.41 -11.78
C THR A 110 -14.14 10.51 -12.58
N ASP A 111 -13.81 10.89 -13.83
CA ASP A 111 -12.88 10.16 -14.69
C ASP A 111 -11.50 10.01 -14.01
N GLU A 112 -10.96 11.09 -13.41
CA GLU A 112 -9.71 11.05 -12.66
C GLU A 112 -9.78 10.06 -11.48
N CYS A 113 -10.90 10.02 -10.76
CA CYS A 113 -11.09 9.06 -9.66
C CYS A 113 -11.14 7.61 -10.16
N GLU A 114 -11.81 7.35 -11.29
CA GLU A 114 -11.89 6.02 -11.89
C GLU A 114 -10.53 5.53 -12.38
N GLU A 115 -9.73 6.42 -12.99
CA GLU A 115 -8.34 6.12 -13.34
C GLU A 115 -7.51 5.72 -12.11
N TRP A 116 -7.70 6.41 -10.99
CA TRP A 116 -7.05 6.08 -9.73
C TRP A 116 -7.46 4.70 -9.19
N LEU A 117 -8.75 4.39 -9.23
CA LEU A 117 -9.27 3.09 -8.81
C LEU A 117 -8.69 1.97 -9.67
N GLN A 118 -8.73 2.12 -11.00
CA GLN A 118 -8.22 1.14 -11.95
C GLN A 118 -6.72 0.91 -11.75
N ARG A 119 -5.93 2.00 -11.75
CA ARG A 119 -4.48 1.95 -11.54
C ARG A 119 -4.14 1.22 -10.25
N ARG A 120 -4.87 1.51 -9.17
CA ARG A 120 -4.59 0.92 -7.87
C ARG A 120 -5.00 -0.56 -7.81
N GLN A 121 -6.10 -0.95 -8.44
CA GLN A 121 -6.49 -2.36 -8.56
C GLN A 121 -5.46 -3.15 -9.35
N ASP A 122 -4.98 -2.62 -10.48
CA ASP A 122 -3.96 -3.26 -11.31
C ASP A 122 -2.65 -3.48 -10.54
N GLN A 123 -2.18 -2.46 -9.80
CA GLN A 123 -1.02 -2.59 -8.93
C GLN A 123 -1.19 -3.70 -7.87
N LEU A 124 -2.36 -3.78 -7.24
CA LEU A 124 -2.64 -4.80 -6.23
C LEU A 124 -2.72 -6.20 -6.86
N HIS A 125 -3.29 -6.33 -8.04
CA HIS A 125 -3.35 -7.60 -8.78
C HIS A 125 -1.98 -8.10 -9.19
N ILE A 126 -1.12 -7.22 -9.73
CA ILE A 126 0.28 -7.56 -10.08
C ILE A 126 1.01 -8.05 -8.82
N ARG A 127 0.97 -7.29 -7.72
CA ARG A 127 1.60 -7.68 -6.46
C ARG A 127 1.10 -9.03 -5.93
N GLN A 128 -0.20 -9.31 -6.04
CA GLN A 128 -0.75 -10.61 -5.63
C GLN A 128 -0.28 -11.75 -6.52
N SER A 129 -0.15 -11.51 -7.84
CA SER A 129 0.29 -12.52 -8.81
C SER A 129 1.78 -12.88 -8.69
N GLU A 130 2.60 -11.93 -8.26
CA GLU A 130 4.05 -12.10 -8.08
C GLU A 130 4.41 -12.72 -6.72
N ARG A 131 3.44 -12.92 -5.82
CA ARG A 131 3.71 -13.47 -4.49
C ARG A 131 4.17 -14.93 -4.55
N PRO A 132 5.28 -15.28 -3.88
CA PRO A 132 5.72 -16.66 -3.74
C PRO A 132 4.65 -17.53 -3.11
N SER A 133 4.58 -18.79 -3.55
CA SER A 133 3.58 -19.75 -3.08
C SER A 133 3.65 -20.02 -1.56
N ASP A 134 4.84 -19.92 -0.97
CA ASP A 134 5.08 -20.11 0.47
C ASP A 134 4.61 -18.92 1.34
N GLU A 135 4.39 -17.74 0.75
CA GLU A 135 3.96 -16.54 1.50
C GLU A 135 2.43 -16.36 1.54
N ARG A 136 1.67 -17.29 0.96
CA ARG A 136 0.20 -17.21 0.89
C ARG A 136 -0.53 -17.28 2.24
N GLY A 137 0.14 -17.75 3.29
CA GLY A 137 -0.40 -17.77 4.66
C GLY A 137 -0.22 -16.46 5.44
N CYS A 138 0.60 -15.53 4.94
CA CYS A 138 0.84 -14.24 5.60
C CYS A 138 -0.15 -13.18 5.11
N PRO A 139 -0.65 -12.29 6.00
CA PRO A 139 -1.42 -11.13 5.60
C PRO A 139 -0.73 -10.38 4.45
N GLY A 140 -1.51 -9.89 3.49
CA GLY A 140 -0.99 -9.01 2.44
C GLY A 140 -0.31 -7.78 3.05
N LEU A 141 0.69 -7.23 2.35
CA LEU A 141 1.40 -6.03 2.79
C LEU A 141 0.43 -4.92 3.24
N CYS A 142 -0.63 -4.67 2.47
CA CYS A 142 -1.62 -3.65 2.82
C CYS A 142 -2.40 -4.00 4.11
N LEU A 143 -2.70 -5.28 4.35
CA LEU A 143 -3.36 -5.69 5.61
C LEU A 143 -2.44 -5.45 6.80
N TYR A 144 -1.14 -5.72 6.66
CA TYR A 144 -0.15 -5.43 7.70
C TYR A 144 0.01 -3.93 7.94
N LEU A 145 0.21 -3.13 6.88
CA LEU A 145 0.44 -1.69 7.01
C LEU A 145 -0.78 -0.94 7.57
N TYR A 146 -1.98 -1.39 7.24
CA TYR A 146 -3.22 -0.68 7.55
C TYR A 146 -4.09 -1.37 8.60
N GLU A 147 -3.55 -2.37 9.31
CA GLU A 147 -4.25 -3.10 10.37
C GLU A 147 -4.87 -2.15 11.40
N THR A 148 -4.10 -1.14 11.82
CA THR A 148 -4.51 -0.14 12.81
C THR A 148 -5.62 0.80 12.33
N LEU A 149 -5.80 0.94 11.02
CA LEU A 149 -6.84 1.78 10.41
C LEU A 149 -8.17 1.03 10.25
N GLY A 150 -8.18 -0.30 10.39
CA GLY A 150 -9.35 -1.14 10.15
C GLY A 150 -9.80 -1.18 8.68
N ILE A 151 -8.98 -0.67 7.75
CA ILE A 151 -9.28 -0.61 6.31
C ILE A 151 -8.09 -1.18 5.53
N GLY A 152 -8.31 -2.27 4.81
CA GLY A 152 -7.23 -2.93 4.06
C GLY A 152 -6.74 -2.18 2.82
N HIS A 153 -7.58 -1.32 2.22
CA HIS A 153 -7.27 -0.61 0.97
C HIS A 153 -7.73 0.85 1.02
N PRO A 154 -7.00 1.73 1.76
CA PRO A 154 -7.45 3.10 2.03
C PRO A 154 -7.60 3.95 0.77
N VAL A 155 -6.72 3.80 -0.23
CA VAL A 155 -6.80 4.55 -1.50
C VAL A 155 -8.10 4.22 -2.24
N LEU A 156 -8.41 2.93 -2.42
CA LEU A 156 -9.65 2.50 -3.08
C LEU A 156 -10.88 3.02 -2.32
N ALA A 157 -10.92 2.83 -1.00
CA ALA A 157 -12.02 3.31 -0.17
C ALA A 157 -12.20 4.84 -0.23
N THR A 158 -11.11 5.59 -0.38
CA THR A 158 -11.15 7.05 -0.47
C THR A 158 -11.73 7.49 -1.82
N PHE A 159 -11.22 6.98 -2.93
CA PHE A 159 -11.70 7.39 -4.26
C PHE A 159 -13.15 6.97 -4.52
N THR A 160 -13.60 5.80 -4.03
CA THR A 160 -15.03 5.44 -4.08
C THR A 160 -15.90 6.46 -3.35
N LYS A 161 -15.50 6.89 -2.14
CA LYS A 161 -16.23 7.94 -1.40
C LYS A 161 -16.21 9.29 -2.11
N VAL A 162 -15.11 9.64 -2.77
CA VAL A 162 -15.00 10.89 -3.52
C VAL A 162 -15.94 10.87 -4.73
N ILE A 163 -16.00 9.77 -5.48
CA ILE A 163 -16.98 9.59 -6.58
C ILE A 163 -18.42 9.73 -6.06
N GLU A 164 -18.75 9.11 -4.91
CA GLU A 164 -20.07 9.27 -4.28
C GLU A 164 -20.39 10.72 -3.87
N ILE A 165 -19.39 11.52 -3.54
CA ILE A 165 -19.56 12.96 -3.30
C ILE A 165 -19.82 13.68 -4.62
N ILE A 166 -19.00 13.46 -5.65
CA ILE A 166 -19.12 14.11 -6.95
C ILE A 166 -20.50 13.83 -7.58
N HIS A 167 -20.93 12.57 -7.60
CA HIS A 167 -22.25 12.19 -8.13
C HIS A 167 -23.42 12.89 -7.41
N ARG A 168 -23.28 13.18 -6.10
CA ARG A 168 -24.32 13.96 -5.39
C ARG A 168 -24.38 15.41 -5.88
N TYR A 169 -23.25 16.03 -6.16
CA TYR A 169 -23.20 17.37 -6.75
C TYR A 169 -23.76 17.38 -8.18
N GLU A 170 -23.42 16.37 -9.01
CA GLU A 170 -23.98 16.24 -10.36
C GLU A 170 -25.51 16.14 -10.33
N GLN A 171 -26.07 15.33 -9.41
CA GLN A 171 -27.51 15.21 -9.24
C GLN A 171 -28.18 16.52 -8.80
N GLN A 172 -27.50 17.34 -7.99
CA GLN A 172 -28.00 18.65 -7.59
C GLN A 172 -28.03 19.61 -8.78
N LEU A 173 -26.97 19.65 -9.60
CA LEU A 173 -26.94 20.49 -10.80
C LEU A 173 -28.01 20.09 -11.83
N LEU A 174 -28.20 18.78 -12.05
CA LEU A 174 -29.22 18.28 -12.97
C LEU A 174 -30.65 18.64 -12.53
N ARG A 175 -30.91 18.71 -11.22
CA ARG A 175 -32.21 19.16 -10.69
C ARG A 175 -32.48 20.65 -10.90
N ILE A 176 -31.44 21.47 -11.04
CA ILE A 176 -31.56 22.92 -11.27
C ILE A 176 -31.73 23.22 -12.77
N LEU A 177 -31.19 22.35 -13.64
CA LEU A 177 -31.32 22.45 -15.09
C LEU A 177 -32.67 21.94 -15.64
N ALA A 178 -33.38 21.10 -14.89
CA ALA A 178 -34.66 20.49 -15.27
C ALA A 178 -35.87 21.34 -14.84
#